data_AF-K2D6V9-F1
#
_entry.id   AF-K2D6V9-F1
#
_cell.length_a   1.000
_cell.length_b   1.000
_cell.length_c   1.000
_cell.angle_alpha   90.00
_cell.angle_beta   90.00
_cell.angle_gamma   90.00
#
_symmetry.space_group_name_H-M   'P 1'
#
loop_
_entity.id
_entity.type
_entity.pdbx_description
1 polymer ?
#
loop_
_entity_poly.entity_id
_entity_poly.type
_entity_poly.pdbx_seq_one_letter_code
_entity_poly.pdbx_strand_id
1 'polypeptide(L)'
;AGLKPVIVDVKSYASRLAAGRLIARMPDHSEDRIVALFEVGSLTTSMQVIRNDEVLYDRDQAFGGAQLTQLIVRQYGFSPEEAETKKCSGELPEDYARAVLQPFIESLVQEIGRALQFFFTSTTHNKVDLVMLAGGSASLAGLPAMVTSQSSFPCMVANPFEGMRIAESVDQKKMLLQVPSYLAACGLALRRFA
;
A
#
# COMPACT_ATOMS: atom_id res chain seq x y z
N ALA A 1 15.33 -1.54 -23.93
CA ALA A 1 14.23 -2.48 -23.68
C ALA A 1 13.53 -3.00 -24.94
N GLY A 2 13.52 -2.28 -26.08
CA GLY A 2 12.94 -2.81 -27.33
C GLY A 2 11.42 -3.02 -27.32
N LEU A 3 10.72 -2.54 -26.28
CA LEU A 3 9.28 -2.65 -26.12
C LEU A 3 8.56 -1.48 -26.80
N LYS A 4 7.34 -1.71 -27.31
CA LYS A 4 6.46 -0.68 -27.86
C LYS A 4 5.34 -0.39 -26.85
N PRO A 5 5.17 0.87 -26.38
CA PRO A 5 4.06 1.20 -25.51
C PRO A 5 2.75 1.12 -26.30
N VAL A 6 1.81 0.30 -25.82
CA VAL A 6 0.46 0.17 -26.40
C VAL A 6 -0.57 0.99 -25.63
N ILE A 7 -0.36 1.13 -24.32
CA ILE A 7 -1.24 1.88 -23.41
C ILE A 7 -0.35 2.75 -22.52
N VAL A 8 -0.75 4.01 -22.35
CA VAL A 8 -0.20 4.92 -21.35
C VAL A 8 -1.35 5.24 -20.40
N ASP A 9 -1.14 5.00 -19.10
CA ASP A 9 -2.17 5.12 -18.08
C ASP A 9 -1.63 5.82 -16.84
N VAL A 10 -2.55 6.32 -16.01
CA VAL A 10 -2.24 6.97 -14.74
C VAL A 10 -2.15 5.89 -13.66
N LYS A 11 -1.10 5.94 -12.83
CA LYS A 11 -0.86 4.95 -11.78
C LYS A 11 -2.09 4.72 -10.89
N SER A 12 -2.75 5.79 -10.43
CA SER A 12 -3.93 5.70 -9.57
C SER A 12 -5.07 4.91 -10.21
N TYR A 13 -5.29 5.06 -11.52
CA TYR A 13 -6.33 4.33 -12.25
C TYR A 13 -5.99 2.86 -12.43
N ALA A 14 -4.73 2.54 -12.72
CA ALA A 14 -4.27 1.15 -12.78
C ALA A 14 -4.44 0.47 -11.41
N SER A 15 -3.94 1.09 -10.34
CA SER A 15 -4.08 0.56 -8.98
C SER A 15 -5.54 0.38 -8.57
N ARG A 16 -6.41 1.34 -8.92
CA ARG A 16 -7.85 1.25 -8.69
C ARG A 16 -8.48 0.06 -9.40
N LEU A 17 -8.10 -0.22 -10.66
CA LEU A 17 -8.62 -1.37 -11.39
C LEU A 17 -8.29 -2.70 -10.69
N ALA A 18 -7.05 -2.82 -10.20
CA ALA A 18 -6.64 -4.01 -9.44
C ALA A 18 -7.35 -4.10 -8.08
N ALA A 19 -7.51 -2.98 -7.38
CA ALA A 19 -8.19 -2.91 -6.10
C ALA A 19 -9.70 -3.20 -6.20
N GLY A 20 -10.39 -2.65 -7.21
CA GLY A 20 -11.82 -2.89 -7.45
C GLY A 20 -12.13 -4.38 -7.59
N ARG A 21 -11.26 -5.13 -8.28
CA ARG A 21 -11.37 -6.60 -8.36
C ARG A 21 -11.24 -7.31 -7.01
N LEU A 22 -10.38 -6.81 -6.10
CA LEU A 22 -10.25 -7.36 -4.75
C LEU A 22 -11.48 -7.04 -3.91
N ILE A 23 -11.98 -5.81 -4.01
CA ILE A 23 -13.19 -5.35 -3.30
C ILE A 23 -14.40 -6.20 -3.72
N ALA A 24 -14.58 -6.44 -5.03
CA ALA A 24 -15.66 -7.26 -5.58
C ALA A 24 -15.61 -8.74 -5.16
N ARG A 25 -14.47 -9.24 -4.67
CA ARG A 25 -14.31 -10.63 -4.21
C ARG A 25 -14.52 -10.81 -2.71
N MET A 26 -14.72 -9.73 -1.96
CA MET A 26 -14.93 -9.83 -0.51
C MET A 26 -16.28 -10.48 -0.20
N PRO A 27 -16.38 -11.37 0.81
CA PRO A 27 -17.58 -12.16 1.09
C PRO A 27 -18.83 -11.32 1.40
N ASP A 28 -18.64 -10.10 1.90
CA ASP A 28 -19.71 -9.16 2.19
C ASP A 28 -19.87 -8.16 1.01
N HIS A 29 -20.67 -8.56 0.01
CA HIS A 29 -21.04 -7.72 -1.14
C HIS A 29 -22.05 -6.63 -0.75
N SER A 30 -21.72 -5.79 0.23
CA SER A 30 -22.51 -4.59 0.49
C SER A 30 -22.33 -3.65 -0.70
N GLU A 31 -23.39 -3.41 -1.48
CA GLU A 31 -23.42 -2.57 -2.69
C GLU A 31 -23.07 -1.08 -2.46
N ASP A 32 -22.52 -0.71 -1.31
CA ASP A 32 -22.13 0.67 -0.96
C ASP A 32 -20.89 0.75 -0.06
N ARG A 33 -20.00 -0.24 -0.16
CA ARG A 33 -18.78 -0.28 0.67
C ARG A 33 -17.84 0.87 0.32
N ILE A 34 -17.44 1.63 1.34
CA ILE A 34 -16.42 2.69 1.22
C ILE A 34 -15.08 2.11 1.63
N VAL A 35 -14.15 2.00 0.68
CA VAL A 35 -12.79 1.49 0.90
C VAL A 35 -11.78 2.62 0.73
N ALA A 36 -10.97 2.84 1.76
CA ALA A 36 -9.81 3.75 1.69
C ALA A 36 -8.56 2.95 1.30
N LEU A 37 -8.13 3.09 0.04
CA LEU A 37 -6.90 2.52 -0.50
C LEU A 37 -5.73 3.48 -0.22
N PHE A 38 -4.73 2.99 0.50
CA PHE A 38 -3.46 3.67 0.72
C PHE A 38 -2.34 2.95 -0.02
N GLU A 39 -1.73 3.60 -1.00
CA GLU A 39 -0.54 3.11 -1.69
C GLU A 39 0.71 3.78 -1.12
N VAL A 40 1.37 3.11 -0.18
CA VAL A 40 2.60 3.60 0.47
C VAL A 40 3.80 3.29 -0.42
N GLY A 41 4.22 4.30 -1.19
CA GLY A 41 5.42 4.24 -2.03
C GLY A 41 6.70 4.53 -1.26
N SER A 42 7.79 4.75 -2.01
CA SER A 42 9.07 5.17 -1.44
C SER A 42 9.03 6.64 -0.99
N LEU A 43 8.67 7.56 -1.88
CA LEU A 43 8.65 9.00 -1.59
C LEU A 43 7.26 9.58 -1.32
N THR A 44 6.24 8.97 -1.90
CA THR A 44 4.86 9.45 -1.83
C THR A 44 3.91 8.33 -1.42
N THR A 45 2.86 8.73 -0.71
CA THR A 45 1.73 7.88 -0.34
C THR A 45 0.49 8.47 -0.98
N SER A 46 -0.17 7.66 -1.82
CA SER A 46 -1.44 8.03 -2.43
C SER A 46 -2.58 7.46 -1.60
N MET A 47 -3.62 8.26 -1.36
CA MET A 47 -4.86 7.85 -0.72
C MET A 47 -6.01 8.05 -1.71
N GLN A 48 -6.72 6.95 -1.99
CA GLN A 48 -7.96 6.98 -2.76
C GLN A 48 -9.09 6.40 -1.93
N VAL A 49 -10.23 7.08 -1.88
CA VAL A 49 -11.46 6.55 -1.28
C VAL A 49 -12.41 6.15 -2.38
N ILE A 50 -12.77 4.87 -2.40
CA ILE A 50 -13.53 4.24 -3.48
C ILE A 50 -14.86 3.73 -2.94
N ARG A 51 -15.94 3.97 -3.68
CA ARG A 51 -17.26 3.39 -3.45
C ARG A 51 -17.86 3.02 -4.80
N ASN A 52 -18.26 1.75 -4.99
CA ASN A 52 -18.92 1.28 -6.22
C ASN A 52 -18.17 1.69 -7.51
N ASP A 53 -16.85 1.48 -7.53
CA ASP A 53 -15.92 1.89 -8.59
C ASP A 53 -15.75 3.41 -8.82
N GLU A 54 -16.49 4.24 -8.10
CA GLU A 54 -16.33 5.71 -8.09
C GLU A 54 -15.28 6.14 -7.07
N VAL A 55 -14.42 7.09 -7.45
CA VAL A 55 -13.47 7.73 -6.54
C VAL A 55 -14.12 8.95 -5.91
N LEU A 56 -14.36 8.87 -4.60
CA LEU A 56 -14.94 9.94 -3.81
C LEU A 56 -13.89 10.96 -3.35
N TYR A 57 -12.63 10.53 -3.22
CA TYR A 57 -11.53 11.36 -2.76
C TYR A 57 -10.20 10.80 -3.25
N ASP A 58 -9.29 11.68 -3.66
CA ASP A 58 -7.93 11.33 -4.10
C ASP A 58 -6.94 12.39 -3.61
N ARG A 59 -5.88 11.95 -2.92
CA ARG A 59 -4.82 12.83 -2.39
C ARG A 59 -3.49 12.10 -2.33
N ASP A 60 -2.45 12.81 -2.77
CA ASP A 60 -1.07 12.42 -2.56
C ASP A 60 -0.45 13.18 -1.37
N GLN A 61 0.37 12.47 -0.60
CA GLN A 61 1.19 13.04 0.47
C GLN A 61 2.66 12.67 0.25
N ALA A 62 3.56 13.60 0.55
CA ALA A 62 5.01 13.43 0.48
C ALA A 62 5.55 12.65 1.70
N PHE A 63 5.03 11.44 1.89
CA PHE A 63 5.41 10.50 2.94
C PHE A 63 5.57 9.10 2.33
N GLY A 64 6.54 8.31 2.80
CA GLY A 64 6.72 6.96 2.28
C GLY A 64 7.91 6.22 2.90
N GLY A 65 8.22 5.04 2.35
CA GLY A 65 9.26 4.13 2.84
C GLY A 65 10.69 4.67 2.77
N ALA A 66 10.96 5.74 2.03
CA ALA A 66 12.25 6.41 2.02
C ALA A 66 12.58 7.02 3.38
N GLN A 67 11.57 7.46 4.15
CA GLN A 67 11.80 7.95 5.50
C GLN A 67 12.32 6.84 6.41
N LEU A 68 11.81 5.61 6.27
CA LEU A 68 12.34 4.45 6.99
C LEU A 68 13.80 4.20 6.63
N THR A 69 14.16 4.27 5.34
CA THR A 69 15.55 4.15 4.89
C THR A 69 16.43 5.25 5.49
N GLN A 70 15.95 6.49 5.55
CA GLN A 70 16.69 7.60 6.18
C GLN A 70 16.88 7.41 7.69
N LEU A 71 15.89 6.85 8.40
CA LEU A 71 16.03 6.52 9.82
C LEU A 71 17.09 5.43 10.04
N ILE A 72 17.14 4.41 9.17
CA ILE A 72 18.18 3.36 9.20
C ILE A 72 19.57 3.98 8.98
N VAL A 73 19.72 4.86 7.99
CA VAL A 73 20.98 5.59 7.73
C VAL A 73 21.43 6.37 8.97
N ARG A 74 20.51 7.11 9.60
CA ARG A 74 20.82 7.92 10.79
C ARG A 74 21.18 7.09 12.01
N GLN A 75 20.48 5.98 12.24
CA GLN A 75 20.67 5.15 13.41
C GLN A 75 21.97 4.32 13.34
N TYR A 76 22.30 3.79 12.15
CA TYR A 76 23.38 2.82 11.98
C TYR A 76 24.56 3.30 11.14
N GLY A 77 24.47 4.50 10.55
CA GLY A 77 25.55 5.08 9.75
C GLY A 77 25.80 4.41 8.40
N PHE A 78 24.85 3.60 7.90
CA PHE A 78 24.94 2.98 6.58
C PHE A 78 24.82 4.01 5.46
N SER A 79 25.33 3.69 4.27
CA SER A 79 24.97 4.45 3.07
C SER A 79 23.48 4.24 2.71
N PRO A 80 22.85 5.16 1.96
CA PRO A 80 21.45 5.01 1.55
C PRO A 80 21.15 3.72 0.79
N GLU A 81 22.09 3.26 -0.05
CA GLU A 81 21.96 2.03 -0.85
C GLU A 81 22.05 0.78 0.03
N GLU A 82 22.98 0.76 0.98
CA GLU A 82 23.11 -0.32 1.96
C GLU A 82 21.89 -0.38 2.88
N ALA A 83 21.39 0.78 3.34
CA ALA A 83 20.21 0.85 4.18
C ALA A 83 18.96 0.29 3.47
N GLU A 84 18.76 0.60 2.19
CA GLU A 84 17.66 0.07 1.39
C GLU A 84 17.79 -1.45 1.20
N THR A 85 18.99 -1.91 0.90
CA THR A 85 19.28 -3.35 0.70
C THR A 85 19.02 -4.12 1.98
N LYS A 86 19.53 -3.65 3.12
CA LYS A 86 19.33 -4.28 4.44
C LYS A 86 17.89 -4.23 4.91
N LYS A 87 17.16 -3.15 4.61
CA LYS A 87 15.71 -3.07 4.86
C LYS A 87 14.95 -4.15 4.09
N CYS A 88 15.29 -4.37 2.83
CA CYS A 88 14.64 -5.37 1.98
C CYS A 88 15.03 -6.81 2.33
N SER A 89 16.29 -7.04 2.72
CA SER A 89 16.77 -8.38 3.09
C SER A 89 16.44 -8.78 4.54
N GLY A 90 16.17 -7.81 5.41
CA GLY A 90 15.97 -8.02 6.84
C GLY A 90 17.28 -8.16 7.63
N GLU A 91 18.43 -7.90 7.01
CA GLU A 91 19.76 -8.00 7.64
C GLU A 91 20.13 -6.74 8.45
N LEU A 92 19.25 -6.39 9.38
CA LEU A 92 19.39 -5.24 10.28
C LEU A 92 19.72 -5.68 11.71
N PRO A 93 20.36 -4.82 12.51
CA PRO A 93 20.65 -5.11 13.93
C PRO A 93 19.39 -5.46 14.73
N GLU A 94 19.53 -6.25 15.80
CA GLU A 94 18.40 -6.76 16.59
C GLU A 94 17.53 -5.65 17.22
N ASP A 95 18.12 -4.48 17.49
CA ASP A 95 17.41 -3.33 18.06
C ASP A 95 16.54 -2.59 17.03
N TYR A 96 16.69 -2.86 15.72
CA TYR A 96 15.99 -2.17 14.64
C TYR A 96 14.48 -2.12 14.80
N ALA A 97 13.89 -3.26 15.20
CA ALA A 97 12.44 -3.39 15.35
C ALA A 97 11.89 -2.34 16.34
N ARG A 98 12.61 -2.07 17.43
CA ARG A 98 12.21 -1.14 18.49
C ARG A 98 12.73 0.28 18.25
N ALA A 99 13.98 0.41 17.83
CA ALA A 99 14.65 1.71 17.70
C ALA A 99 14.21 2.49 16.46
N VAL A 100 13.82 1.81 15.38
CA VAL A 100 13.57 2.45 14.08
C VAL A 100 12.21 2.06 13.50
N LEU A 101 11.91 0.76 13.41
CA LEU A 101 10.70 0.28 12.75
C LEU A 101 9.43 0.72 13.49
N GLN A 102 9.37 0.49 14.80
CA GLN A 102 8.20 0.87 15.59
C GLN A 102 7.89 2.38 15.51
N PRO A 103 8.85 3.31 15.74
CA PRO A 103 8.62 4.75 15.56
C PRO A 103 8.14 5.13 14.15
N PHE A 104 8.67 4.46 13.11
CA PHE A 104 8.22 4.67 11.74
C PHE A 104 6.78 4.22 11.53
N ILE A 105 6.39 3.04 12.03
CA ILE A 105 5.02 2.56 11.90
C ILE A 105 4.06 3.47 12.69
N GLU A 106 4.43 3.92 13.90
CA GLU A 106 3.64 4.89 14.67
C GLU A 106 3.41 6.19 13.87
N SER A 107 4.46 6.72 13.24
CA SER A 107 4.37 7.91 12.38
C SER A 107 3.48 7.67 11.16
N LEU A 108 3.64 6.53 10.47
CA LEU A 108 2.82 6.17 9.32
C LEU A 108 1.33 6.01 9.69
N VAL A 109 1.04 5.44 10.85
CA VAL A 109 -0.34 5.30 11.35
C VAL A 109 -0.96 6.65 11.66
N GLN A 110 -0.20 7.59 12.25
CA GLN A 110 -0.66 8.97 12.45
C GLN A 110 -0.95 9.65 11.11
N GLU A 111 -0.11 9.46 10.10
CA GLU A 111 -0.32 10.02 8.77
C GLU A 111 -1.56 9.45 8.07
N ILE A 112 -1.81 8.14 8.19
CA ILE A 112 -3.04 7.50 7.72
C ILE A 112 -4.27 8.09 8.42
N GLY A 113 -4.22 8.22 9.76
CA GLY A 113 -5.30 8.82 10.54
C GLY A 113 -5.59 10.27 10.13
N ARG A 114 -4.54 11.07 9.90
CA ARG A 114 -4.65 12.44 9.41
C ARG A 114 -5.28 12.50 8.02
N ALA A 115 -4.90 11.59 7.13
CA ALA A 115 -5.46 11.50 5.79
C ALA A 115 -6.96 11.14 5.82
N LEU A 116 -7.35 10.19 6.67
CA LEU A 116 -8.76 9.84 6.90
C LEU A 116 -9.54 11.02 7.47
N GLN A 117 -8.97 11.76 8.42
CA GLN A 117 -9.60 12.96 8.98
C GLN A 117 -9.81 14.04 7.91
N PHE A 118 -8.85 14.22 6.99
CA PHE A 118 -9.03 15.13 5.85
C PHE A 118 -10.17 14.69 4.93
N PHE A 119 -10.32 13.39 4.67
CA PHE A 119 -11.45 12.87 3.92
C PHE A 119 -12.78 13.18 4.62
N PHE A 120 -12.89 12.92 5.94
CA PHE A 120 -14.13 13.17 6.70
C PHE A 120 -14.49 14.65 6.82
N THR A 121 -13.51 15.54 6.79
CA THR A 121 -13.74 16.99 6.85
C THR A 121 -13.96 17.62 5.48
N SER A 122 -13.51 16.97 4.41
CA SER A 122 -13.64 17.45 3.02
C SER A 122 -14.87 16.89 2.29
N THR A 123 -15.55 15.90 2.87
CA THR A 123 -16.70 15.22 2.25
C THR A 123 -17.86 15.12 3.24
N THR A 124 -19.03 14.68 2.77
CA THR A 124 -20.20 14.42 3.65
C THR A 124 -20.11 13.06 4.36
N HIS A 125 -19.05 12.29 4.11
CA HIS A 125 -18.89 10.94 4.63
C HIS A 125 -18.06 10.99 5.92
N ASN A 126 -18.48 10.21 6.91
CA ASN A 126 -17.86 10.19 8.24
C ASN A 126 -17.32 8.81 8.64
N LYS A 127 -17.36 7.84 7.72
CA LYS A 127 -16.85 6.49 7.93
C LYS A 127 -16.24 5.91 6.66
N VAL A 128 -15.32 4.98 6.85
CA VAL A 128 -14.88 4.02 5.84
C VAL A 128 -15.15 2.63 6.40
N ASP A 129 -15.53 1.68 5.55
CA ASP A 129 -15.81 0.32 6.02
C ASP A 129 -14.52 -0.53 6.07
N LEU A 130 -13.50 -0.15 5.28
CA LEU A 130 -12.21 -0.84 5.22
C LEU A 130 -11.07 0.10 4.82
N VAL A 131 -9.91 -0.07 5.46
CA VAL A 131 -8.63 0.48 5.02
C VAL A 131 -7.83 -0.62 4.31
N MET A 132 -7.48 -0.37 3.05
CA MET A 132 -6.68 -1.29 2.23
C MET A 132 -5.28 -0.69 2.02
N LEU A 133 -4.23 -1.39 2.46
CA LEU A 133 -2.84 -0.96 2.32
C LEU A 133 -2.17 -1.65 1.13
N ALA A 134 -1.47 -0.89 0.31
CA ALA A 134 -0.71 -1.34 -0.83
C ALA A 134 0.63 -0.60 -0.93
N GLY A 135 1.50 -1.02 -1.84
CA GLY A 135 2.85 -0.48 -1.98
C GLY A 135 3.91 -1.29 -1.21
N GLY A 136 5.17 -0.93 -1.40
CA GLY A 136 6.31 -1.69 -0.85
C GLY A 136 6.37 -1.69 0.66
N SER A 137 5.93 -0.60 1.31
CA SER A 137 5.91 -0.48 2.76
C SER A 137 4.65 -1.06 3.42
N ALA A 138 3.67 -1.54 2.65
CA ALA A 138 2.47 -2.16 3.21
C ALA A 138 2.73 -3.54 3.84
N SER A 139 3.83 -4.19 3.46
CA SER A 139 4.26 -5.48 4.02
C SER A 139 4.96 -5.36 5.39
N LEU A 140 5.10 -4.15 5.96
CA LEU A 140 5.77 -3.98 7.25
C LEU A 140 5.00 -4.70 8.37
N ALA A 141 5.72 -5.52 9.12
CA ALA A 141 5.14 -6.34 10.19
C ALA A 141 4.45 -5.44 11.24
N GLY A 142 3.21 -5.79 11.59
CA GLY A 142 2.42 -5.08 12.59
C GLY A 142 1.68 -3.84 12.09
N LEU A 143 1.98 -3.34 10.87
CA LEU A 143 1.33 -2.13 10.34
C LEU A 143 -0.20 -2.26 10.24
N PRO A 144 -0.80 -3.31 9.64
CA PRO A 144 -2.26 -3.41 9.54
C PRO A 144 -2.96 -3.47 10.91
N ALA A 145 -2.36 -4.17 11.87
CA ALA A 145 -2.88 -4.27 13.24
C ALA A 145 -2.86 -2.91 13.95
N MET A 146 -1.75 -2.16 13.82
CA MET A 146 -1.65 -0.82 14.41
C MET A 146 -2.59 0.18 13.74
N VAL A 147 -2.74 0.14 12.41
CA VAL A 147 -3.73 0.96 11.70
C VAL A 147 -5.14 0.65 12.20
N THR A 148 -5.49 -0.63 12.36
CA THR A 148 -6.81 -1.01 12.88
C THR A 148 -7.03 -0.49 14.30
N SER A 149 -6.03 -0.66 15.17
CA SER A 149 -6.12 -0.23 16.57
C SER A 149 -6.26 1.29 16.73
N GLN A 150 -5.59 2.08 15.89
CA GLN A 150 -5.57 3.55 16.00
C GLN A 150 -6.72 4.20 15.24
N SER A 151 -7.02 3.73 14.04
CA SER A 151 -8.09 4.30 13.20
C SER A 151 -9.49 3.78 13.57
N SER A 152 -9.58 2.68 14.33
CA SER A 152 -10.82 1.93 14.61
C SER A 152 -11.50 1.32 13.38
N PHE A 153 -10.90 1.42 12.20
CA PHE A 153 -11.41 0.80 10.97
C PHE A 153 -10.64 -0.49 10.67
N PRO A 154 -11.32 -1.56 10.21
CA PRO A 154 -10.65 -2.76 9.76
C PRO A 154 -9.58 -2.43 8.72
N CYS A 155 -8.40 -3.02 8.85
CA CYS A 155 -7.30 -2.80 7.91
C CYS A 155 -6.78 -4.13 7.34
N MET A 156 -6.52 -4.15 6.03
CA MET A 156 -5.92 -5.29 5.34
C MET A 156 -4.84 -4.86 4.34
N VAL A 157 -3.93 -5.78 4.01
CA VAL A 157 -2.93 -5.59 2.97
C VAL A 157 -3.49 -6.14 1.65
N ALA A 158 -3.43 -5.34 0.58
CA ALA A 158 -3.89 -5.72 -0.73
C ALA A 158 -3.02 -6.83 -1.32
N ASN A 159 -3.65 -7.93 -1.73
CA ASN A 159 -3.01 -8.98 -2.52
C ASN A 159 -3.51 -8.92 -3.97
N PRO A 160 -2.84 -8.22 -4.90
CA PRO A 160 -3.26 -8.13 -6.29
C PRO A 160 -3.31 -9.47 -7.03
N PHE A 161 -2.79 -10.56 -6.47
CA PHE A 161 -2.84 -11.89 -7.11
C PHE A 161 -3.96 -12.78 -6.57
N GLU A 162 -4.77 -12.27 -5.65
CA GLU A 162 -5.83 -13.07 -5.04
C GLU A 162 -6.82 -13.63 -6.07
N GLY A 163 -7.02 -14.94 -6.02
CA GLY A 163 -7.74 -15.77 -6.99
C GLY A 163 -7.28 -15.60 -8.45
N MET A 164 -5.99 -15.34 -8.66
CA MET A 164 -5.29 -15.62 -9.92
C MET A 164 -4.59 -16.98 -9.84
N ARG A 165 -4.37 -17.63 -10.99
CA ARG A 165 -3.50 -18.81 -11.07
C ARG A 165 -2.05 -18.36 -11.26
N ILE A 166 -1.17 -18.78 -10.37
CA ILE A 166 0.27 -18.52 -10.47
C ILE A 166 0.92 -19.63 -11.31
N ALA A 167 1.72 -19.25 -12.30
CA ALA A 167 2.47 -20.20 -13.12
C ALA A 167 3.64 -20.82 -12.35
N GLU A 168 3.99 -22.07 -12.64
CA GLU A 168 5.07 -22.81 -11.96
C GLU A 168 6.45 -22.16 -12.15
N SER A 169 6.64 -21.42 -13.25
CA SER A 169 7.88 -20.69 -13.54
C SER A 169 8.10 -19.46 -12.65
N VAL A 170 7.13 -19.08 -11.83
CA VAL A 170 7.22 -17.91 -10.95
C VAL A 170 7.81 -18.33 -9.60
N ASP A 171 8.88 -17.65 -9.17
CA ASP A 171 9.41 -17.79 -7.82
C ASP A 171 8.40 -17.18 -6.81
N GLN A 172 7.55 -18.05 -6.27
CA GLN A 172 6.50 -17.64 -5.34
C GLN A 172 7.06 -17.01 -4.06
N LYS A 173 8.24 -17.44 -3.59
CA LYS A 173 8.84 -16.89 -2.37
C LYS A 173 9.22 -15.43 -2.57
N LYS A 174 9.89 -15.12 -3.68
CA LYS A 174 10.22 -13.73 -4.02
C LYS A 174 8.99 -12.90 -4.31
N MET A 175 8.01 -13.46 -5.00
CA MET A 175 6.75 -12.79 -5.29
C MET A 175 6.04 -12.38 -3.99
N LEU A 176 5.89 -13.30 -3.04
CA LEU A 176 5.18 -13.09 -1.77
C LEU A 176 5.74 -11.92 -0.95
N LEU A 177 7.06 -11.70 -0.98
CA LEU A 177 7.70 -10.58 -0.28
C LEU A 177 7.28 -9.21 -0.83
N GLN A 178 6.88 -9.15 -2.10
CA GLN A 178 6.63 -7.90 -2.82
C GLN A 178 5.17 -7.75 -3.29
N VAL A 179 4.28 -8.68 -2.91
CA VAL A 179 2.86 -8.72 -3.33
C VAL A 179 2.16 -7.36 -3.36
N PRO A 180 2.12 -6.57 -2.27
CA PRO A 180 1.36 -5.31 -2.27
C PRO A 180 1.98 -4.23 -3.17
N SER A 181 3.26 -4.34 -3.52
CA SER A 181 3.92 -3.41 -4.45
C SER A 181 3.48 -3.59 -5.90
N TYR A 182 2.92 -4.76 -6.25
CA TYR A 182 2.50 -5.07 -7.61
C TYR A 182 1.11 -4.54 -7.97
N LEU A 183 0.42 -3.82 -7.07
CA LEU A 183 -0.96 -3.37 -7.32
C LEU A 183 -1.09 -2.57 -8.62
N ALA A 184 -0.27 -1.54 -8.81
CA ALA A 184 -0.26 -0.72 -10.02
C ALA A 184 0.10 -1.54 -11.28
N ALA A 185 1.11 -2.40 -11.19
CA ALA A 185 1.57 -3.24 -12.30
C ALA A 185 0.49 -4.26 -12.72
N CYS A 186 -0.18 -4.86 -11.74
CA CYS A 186 -1.33 -5.74 -11.95
C CYS A 186 -2.46 -4.98 -12.65
N GLY A 187 -2.75 -3.76 -12.21
CA GLY A 187 -3.71 -2.86 -12.84
C GLY A 187 -3.44 -2.62 -14.32
N LEU A 188 -2.19 -2.27 -14.65
CA LEU A 188 -1.76 -2.05 -16.04
C LEU A 188 -1.92 -3.33 -16.88
N ALA A 189 -1.59 -4.49 -16.32
CA ALA A 189 -1.76 -5.77 -17.02
C ALA A 189 -3.24 -6.11 -17.26
N LEU A 190 -4.13 -5.73 -16.32
CA LEU A 190 -5.57 -5.93 -16.44
C LEU A 190 -6.23 -5.05 -17.52
N ARG A 191 -5.59 -3.95 -17.95
CA ARG A 191 -6.13 -3.06 -19.00
C ARG A 191 -6.40 -3.77 -20.33
N ARG A 192 -5.76 -4.90 -20.60
CA ARG A 192 -6.06 -5.71 -21.79
C ARG A 192 -7.45 -6.35 -21.75
N PHE A 193 -8.04 -6.52 -20.56
CA PHE A 193 -9.32 -7.19 -20.34
C PHE A 193 -10.44 -6.23 -19.92
N ALA A 194 -10.12 -4.95 -19.76
CA ALA A 194 -11.05 -3.88 -19.39
C ALA A 194 -11.70 -3.26 -20.62
#